data_AF-A0A4R3Q1C3-F1
#
_entry.id   AF-A0A4R3Q1C3-F1
#
_cell.length_a   1.000
_cell.length_b   1.000
_cell.length_c   1.000
_cell.angle_alpha   90.00
_cell.angle_beta   90.00
_cell.angle_gamma   90.00
#
_symmetry.space_group_name_H-M   'P 1'
#
loop_
_entity.id
_entity.type
_entity.pdbx_description
1 polymer ?
#
loop_
_entity_poly.entity_id
_entity_poly.type
_entity_poly.pdbx_seq_one_letter_code
_entity_poly.pdbx_strand_id
1 'polypeptide(L)'
;MSAAVVVRSTLGFSPSAYQDACEVMGPDNAAVAMARILERAGHINSAGGYLRNLTAKARRGEFSLGPMLMALARTHAGGAKRA
;
A
#
# COMPACT_ATOMS: atom_id res chain seq x y z
N MET A 1 -5.25 -3.38 19.55
CA MET A 1 -4.67 -4.23 18.48
C MET A 1 -4.38 -3.36 17.27
N SER A 2 -3.10 -3.13 16.93
CA SER A 2 -2.73 -2.24 15.82
C SER A 2 -3.01 -2.91 14.48
N ALA A 3 -3.80 -2.27 13.61
CA ALA A 3 -4.18 -2.77 12.29
C ALA A 3 -2.98 -3.23 11.44
N ALA A 4 -1.80 -2.62 11.65
CA ALA A 4 -0.55 -3.01 11.01
C ALA A 4 -0.15 -4.48 11.27
N VAL A 5 -0.48 -5.04 12.45
CA VAL A 5 -0.18 -6.44 12.79
C VAL A 5 -1.10 -7.40 12.02
N VAL A 6 -2.38 -7.05 11.88
CA VAL A 6 -3.34 -7.86 11.10
C VAL A 6 -2.93 -7.87 9.63
N VAL A 7 -2.66 -6.69 9.07
CA VAL A 7 -2.31 -6.53 7.65
C VAL A 7 -0.98 -7.23 7.31
N ARG A 8 0.02 -7.18 8.20
CA ARG A 8 1.29 -7.90 8.03
C ARG A 8 1.09 -9.41 7.97
N SER A 9 0.22 -9.93 8.83
CA SER A 9 -0.10 -11.36 8.92
C SER A 9 -0.91 -11.84 7.71
N THR A 10 -1.84 -11.01 7.22
CA THR A 10 -2.69 -11.34 6.06
C THR A 10 -1.99 -11.20 4.71
N LEU A 11 -0.96 -10.35 4.60
CA LEU A 11 -0.24 -10.09 3.35
C LEU A 11 1.18 -10.67 3.30
N GLY A 12 1.65 -11.31 4.37
CA GLY A 12 2.98 -11.92 4.40
C GLY A 12 4.12 -10.91 4.25
N PHE A 13 3.94 -9.68 4.75
CA PHE A 13 5.01 -8.68 4.71
C PHE A 13 6.12 -9.05 5.69
N SER A 14 7.38 -8.96 5.25
CA SER A 14 8.49 -9.08 6.20
C SER A 14 8.53 -7.85 7.12
N PRO A 15 8.93 -8.00 8.39
CA PRO A 15 9.10 -6.87 9.31
C PRO A 15 9.98 -5.76 8.73
N SER A 16 11.07 -6.14 8.07
CA SER A 16 11.98 -5.20 7.39
C SER A 16 11.31 -4.40 6.27
N ALA A 17 10.42 -5.01 5.48
CA ALA A 17 9.76 -4.28 4.38
C ALA A 17 8.80 -3.21 4.90
N TYR A 18 8.13 -3.47 6.03
CA TYR A 18 7.28 -2.48 6.69
C TYR A 18 8.12 -1.35 7.29
N GLN A 19 9.22 -1.70 7.96
CA GLN A 19 10.10 -0.71 8.59
C GLN A 19 10.73 0.21 7.54
N ASP A 20 11.28 -0.34 6.45
CA ASP A 20 11.82 0.43 5.33
C ASP A 20 10.76 1.36 4.71
N ALA A 21 9.51 0.89 4.61
CA ALA A 21 8.41 1.71 4.11
C ALA A 21 8.19 2.89 5.06
N CYS A 22 8.02 2.65 6.35
CA CYS A 22 7.84 3.70 7.36
C CYS A 22 8.98 4.72 7.37
N GLU A 23 10.24 4.28 7.21
CA GLU A 23 11.40 5.18 7.18
C GLU A 23 11.42 6.09 5.94
N VAL A 24 10.98 5.57 4.78
CA VAL A 24 11.05 6.32 3.51
C VAL A 24 9.83 7.21 3.30
N MET A 25 8.63 6.67 3.54
CA MET A 25 7.39 7.39 3.23
C MET A 25 6.68 7.93 4.48
N GLY A 26 7.09 7.53 5.68
CA GLY A 26 6.40 7.84 6.94
C GLY A 26 5.36 6.77 7.31
N PRO A 27 5.04 6.61 8.61
CA PRO A 27 4.16 5.55 9.10
C PRO A 27 2.73 5.63 8.54
N ASP A 28 2.15 6.83 8.45
CA ASP A 28 0.79 7.02 7.92
C ASP A 28 0.71 6.62 6.43
N ASN A 29 1.71 7.03 5.67
CA ASN A 29 1.80 6.76 4.24
C ASN A 29 2.08 5.29 3.95
N ALA A 30 2.89 4.63 4.79
CA ALA A 30 3.12 3.20 4.72
C ALA A 30 1.82 2.44 5.01
N ALA A 31 1.04 2.87 6.01
CA ALA A 31 -0.25 2.27 6.32
C ALA A 31 -1.24 2.42 5.15
N VAL A 32 -1.31 3.58 4.50
CA VAL A 32 -2.13 3.80 3.30
C VAL A 32 -1.71 2.88 2.15
N ALA A 33 -0.40 2.78 1.88
CA ALA A 33 0.12 1.89 0.84
C ALA A 33 -0.22 0.42 1.12
N MET A 34 -0.11 -0.02 2.37
CA MET A 34 -0.47 -1.38 2.78
C MET A 34 -1.97 -1.65 2.66
N ALA A 35 -2.83 -0.72 3.08
CA ALA A 35 -4.27 -0.82 2.89
C ALA A 35 -4.62 -0.97 1.40
N ARG A 36 -3.94 -0.20 0.53
CA ARG A 36 -4.14 -0.31 -0.92
C ARG A 36 -3.69 -1.66 -1.48
N ILE A 37 -2.56 -2.18 -0.99
CA ILE A 37 -2.09 -3.52 -1.38
C ILE A 37 -3.10 -4.58 -0.92
N LEU A 38 -3.68 -4.43 0.27
CA LEU A 38 -4.71 -5.34 0.79
C LEU A 38 -5.94 -5.39 -0.13
N GLU A 39 -6.47 -4.23 -0.51
CA GLU A 39 -7.63 -4.16 -1.43
C GLU A 39 -7.39 -4.84 -2.78
N ARG A 40 -6.14 -4.87 -3.25
CA ARG A 40 -5.76 -5.53 -4.52
C ARG A 40 -5.06 -6.87 -4.30
N ALA A 41 -5.07 -7.43 -3.10
CA ALA A 41 -4.27 -8.62 -2.78
C ALA A 41 -4.60 -9.80 -3.72
N GLY A 42 -5.87 -9.97 -4.10
CA GLY A 42 -6.28 -11.00 -5.07
C GLY A 42 -5.75 -10.82 -6.50
N HIS A 43 -5.13 -9.67 -6.81
CA HIS A 43 -4.52 -9.36 -8.10
C HIS A 43 -3.01 -9.12 -8.01
N ILE A 44 -2.40 -9.33 -6.84
CA ILE A 44 -0.98 -9.09 -6.58
C ILE A 44 -0.29 -10.41 -6.24
N ASN A 45 0.70 -10.81 -7.04
CA ASN A 45 1.44 -12.06 -6.83
C ASN A 45 2.22 -12.06 -5.51
N SER A 46 2.87 -10.94 -5.17
CA SER A 46 3.64 -10.80 -3.93
C SER A 46 3.45 -9.41 -3.33
N ALA A 47 2.64 -9.34 -2.28
CA ALA A 47 2.39 -8.10 -1.55
C ALA A 47 3.71 -7.50 -1.03
N GLY A 48 4.58 -8.31 -0.42
CA GLY A 48 5.88 -7.86 0.10
C GLY A 48 6.85 -7.37 -0.97
N GLY A 49 6.90 -8.01 -2.13
CA GLY A 49 7.68 -7.51 -3.27
C GLY A 49 7.13 -6.17 -3.79
N TYR A 50 5.81 -6.04 -3.84
CA TYR A 50 5.14 -4.81 -4.27
C TYR A 50 5.40 -3.64 -3.32
N LEU A 51 5.32 -3.87 -2.00
CA LEU A 51 5.64 -2.85 -0.99
C LEU A 51 7.09 -2.37 -1.14
N ARG A 52 8.06 -3.28 -1.31
CA ARG A 52 9.47 -2.89 -1.54
C ARG A 52 9.65 -2.04 -2.80
N ASN A 53 8.93 -2.37 -3.89
CA ASN A 53 8.98 -1.58 -5.11
C ASN A 53 8.42 -0.16 -4.89
N LEU A 54 7.30 -0.04 -4.16
CA LEU A 54 6.75 1.26 -3.78
C LEU A 54 7.71 2.05 -2.90
N THR A 55 8.33 1.41 -1.90
CA THR A 55 9.36 2.03 -1.06
C THR A 55 10.55 2.50 -1.89
N ALA A 56 11.01 1.71 -2.87
CA ALA A 56 12.09 2.11 -3.77
C ALA A 56 11.71 3.32 -4.64
N LYS A 57 10.47 3.39 -5.15
CA LYS A 57 9.95 4.56 -5.87
C LYS A 57 9.87 5.80 -4.98
N ALA A 58 9.42 5.62 -3.74
CA ALA A 58 9.34 6.71 -2.75
C ALA A 58 10.72 7.25 -2.40
N ARG A 59 11.73 6.38 -2.29
CA ARG A 59 13.11 6.80 -2.04
C ARG A 59 13.68 7.67 -3.18
N ARG A 60 13.20 7.48 -4.42
CA ARG A 60 13.59 8.28 -5.58
C ARG A 60 12.76 9.56 -5.76
N GLY A 61 11.79 9.83 -4.89
CA GLY A 61 10.86 10.95 -5.06
C GLY A 61 9.83 10.76 -6.19
N GLU A 62 9.76 9.56 -6.77
CA GLU A 62 8.82 9.21 -7.86
C GLU A 62 7.45 8.75 -7.33
N PHE A 63 7.27 8.76 -6.01
CA PHE A 63 6.04 8.34 -5.36
C PHE A 63 5.34 9.54 -4.75
N SER A 64 4.05 9.68 -5.06
CA SER A 64 3.16 10.61 -4.39
C SER A 64 1.87 9.90 -4.00
N LEU A 65 1.43 10.10 -2.76
CA LEU A 65 0.21 9.49 -2.25
C LEU A 65 -1.05 10.13 -2.80
N GLY A 66 -1.00 11.41 -3.18
CA GLY A 66 -2.14 12.10 -3.78
C GLY A 66 -2.68 11.35 -5.01
N PRO A 67 -1.83 11.09 -6.03
CA PRO A 67 -2.21 10.27 -7.18
C PRO A 67 -2.66 8.84 -6.83
N MET A 68 -2.06 8.21 -5.82
CA MET A 68 -2.43 6.87 -5.36
C MET A 68 -3.83 6.84 -4.72
N LEU A 69 -4.14 7.80 -3.85
CA LEU A 69 -5.46 7.97 -3.23
C LEU A 69 -6.52 8.37 -4.25
N MET A 70 -6.17 9.22 -5.22
CA MET A 70 -7.09 9.58 -6.30
C MET A 70 -7.37 8.39 -7.23
N ALA A 71 -6.38 7.54 -7.49
CA ALA A 71 -6.59 6.29 -8.22
C ALA A 71 -7.53 5.34 -7.45
N LEU A 72 -7.39 5.28 -6.13
CA LEU A 72 -8.30 4.52 -5.27
C LEU A 72 -9.74 5.07 -5.33
N ALA A 73 -9.91 6.37 -5.13
CA ALA A 73 -11.22 7.02 -5.20
C ALA A 73 -11.89 6.79 -6.56
N ARG A 74 -11.13 6.82 -7.68
CA ARG A 74 -11.64 6.47 -9.01
C ARG A 74 -12.07 5.01 -9.14
N THR A 75 -11.33 4.06 -8.54
CA THR A 75 -11.75 2.64 -8.57
C THR A 75 -13.07 2.41 -7.82
N HIS A 76 -13.32 3.13 -6.73
CA HIS A 76 -14.60 3.06 -6.02
C HIS A 76 -15.71 3.88 -6.70
N ALA A 77 -15.41 5.06 -7.23
CA ALA A 77 -16.37 5.89 -7.96
C ALA A 77 -16.78 5.28 -9.31
N GLY A 78 -15.91 4.49 -9.94
CA GLY A 78 -16.24 3.70 -11.14
C GLY A 78 -17.16 2.52 -10.86
N GLY A 79 -17.23 2.05 -9.61
CA GLY A 79 -18.22 1.07 -9.14
C GLY A 79 -19.59 1.68 -8.86
N ALA A 80 -19.63 2.94 -8.40
CA ALA A 80 -20.88 3.66 -8.10
C ALA A 80 -21.61 4.19 -9.35
N LYS A 81 -20.98 4.20 -10.53
CA LYS A 81 -21.60 4.60 -11.81
C LYS A 81 -22.08 3.42 -12.66
N ARG A 82 -22.10 2.22 -12.10
CA ARG A 82 -22.67 1.02 -12.72
C ARG A 82 -23.61 0.34 -11.72
N ALA A 83 -24.71 1.00 -11.42
CA ALA A 83 -25.89 0.42 -10.77
C ALA A 83 -27.13 1.02 -11.46
#